data_AF-A0A318SVJ0-F1
#
_entry.id   AF-A0A318SVJ0-F1
#
_cell.length_a   1.000
_cell.length_b   1.000
_cell.length_c   1.000
_cell.angle_alpha   90.00
_cell.angle_beta   90.00
_cell.angle_gamma   90.00
#
_symmetry.space_group_name_H-M   'P 1'
#
loop_
_entity.id
_entity.type
_entity.pdbx_description
1 polymer ?
#
loop_
_entity_poly.entity_id
_entity_poly.type
_entity_poly.pdbx_seq_one_letter_code
_entity_poly.pdbx_strand_id
1 'polypeptide(L)'
;MTEVTAPQPALPSRTPARESEAAATAREFEAMFLTQTVEEMLRTVDMGSFGGGEAEEIWRGFLAQAYASEIAAGGGTGIARSVEASIEAYQARMGEDE
;
A
#
# COMPACT_ATOMS: atom_id res chain seq x y z
N MET A 1 34.49 44.81 3.28
CA MET A 1 34.03 43.45 3.56
C MET A 1 32.81 43.23 2.69
N THR A 2 32.99 42.58 1.55
CA THR A 2 31.94 42.34 0.55
C THR A 2 31.86 40.84 0.40
N GLU A 3 30.85 40.20 0.99
CA GLU A 3 30.59 38.78 0.75
C GLU A 3 29.83 38.62 -0.56
N VAL A 4 30.41 37.81 -1.44
CA VAL A 4 29.80 37.33 -2.67
C VAL A 4 28.82 36.23 -2.29
N THR A 5 27.52 36.50 -2.40
CA THR A 5 26.49 35.46 -2.34
C THR A 5 26.47 34.72 -3.68
N ALA A 6 26.79 33.43 -3.67
CA ALA A 6 26.67 32.57 -4.84
C ALA A 6 25.27 31.95 -4.89
N PRO A 7 24.61 31.90 -6.06
CA PRO A 7 23.28 31.29 -6.18
C PRO A 7 23.37 29.77 -6.00
N GLN A 8 22.59 29.25 -5.07
CA GLN A 8 22.48 27.81 -4.80
C GLN A 8 21.67 27.15 -5.93
N PRO A 9 22.12 26.02 -6.54
CA PRO A 9 21.35 25.33 -7.57
C PRO A 9 20.09 24.70 -6.97
N ALA A 10 18.93 25.11 -7.49
CA ALA A 10 17.65 24.51 -7.14
C ALA A 10 17.55 23.09 -7.73
N LEU A 11 17.33 22.09 -6.88
CA LEU A 11 17.04 20.72 -7.32
C LEU A 11 15.69 20.70 -8.05
N PRO A 12 15.53 19.89 -9.12
CA PRO A 12 14.26 19.80 -9.82
C PRO A 12 13.18 19.24 -8.88
N SER A 13 12.12 20.02 -8.67
CA SER A 13 10.91 19.55 -8.01
C SER A 13 10.32 18.41 -8.82
N ARG A 14 10.47 17.17 -8.34
CA ARG A 14 9.77 16.02 -8.90
C ARG A 14 8.30 16.16 -8.51
N THR A 15 7.50 16.76 -9.39
CA THR A 15 6.05 16.66 -9.31
C THR A 15 5.69 15.18 -9.15
N PRO A 16 4.92 14.78 -8.13
CA PRO A 16 4.51 13.39 -8.01
C PRO A 16 3.76 13.04 -9.29
N ALA A 17 4.27 12.04 -10.02
CA ALA A 17 3.55 11.49 -11.15
C ALA A 17 2.19 11.01 -10.63
N ARG A 18 1.11 11.31 -11.37
CA ARG A 18 -0.18 10.69 -11.07
C ARG A 18 0.01 9.18 -11.09
N GLU A 19 -0.50 8.54 -10.06
CA GLU A 19 -0.53 7.09 -9.97
C GLU A 19 -1.33 6.51 -11.15
N SER A 20 -0.80 5.44 -11.77
CA SER A 20 -1.52 4.73 -12.83
C SER A 20 -2.71 3.98 -12.24
N GLU A 21 -3.72 3.68 -13.06
CA GLU A 21 -4.85 2.84 -12.61
C GLU A 21 -4.37 1.45 -12.17
N ALA A 22 -3.41 0.87 -12.90
CA ALA A 22 -2.80 -0.41 -12.56
C ALA A 22 -2.09 -0.37 -11.18
N ALA A 23 -1.36 0.71 -10.87
CA ALA A 23 -0.73 0.90 -9.57
C ALA A 23 -1.76 1.00 -8.44
N ALA A 24 -2.82 1.78 -8.65
CA ALA A 24 -3.89 1.95 -7.66
C ALA A 24 -4.60 0.62 -7.37
N THR A 25 -5.00 -0.11 -8.42
CA THR A 25 -5.62 -1.44 -8.31
C THR A 25 -4.68 -2.43 -7.62
N ALA A 26 -3.39 -2.39 -7.94
CA ALA A 26 -2.41 -3.28 -7.32
C ALA A 26 -2.20 -2.99 -5.82
N ARG A 27 -2.23 -1.71 -5.42
CA ARG A 27 -2.18 -1.30 -4.00
C ARG A 27 -3.43 -1.73 -3.24
N GLU A 28 -4.61 -1.58 -3.85
CA GLU A 28 -5.87 -2.06 -3.26
C GLU A 28 -5.85 -3.59 -3.08
N PHE A 29 -5.34 -4.32 -4.07
CA PHE A 29 -5.13 -5.76 -3.96
C PHE A 29 -4.20 -6.11 -2.80
N GLU A 30 -3.05 -5.44 -2.69
CA GLU A 30 -2.10 -5.64 -1.59
C GLU A 30 -2.77 -5.38 -0.23
N ALA A 31 -3.55 -4.31 -0.09
CA ALA A 31 -4.28 -4.01 1.14
C ALA A 31 -5.29 -5.10 1.51
N MET A 32 -6.06 -5.62 0.55
CA MET A 32 -7.00 -6.72 0.79
C MET A 32 -6.28 -7.99 1.23
N PHE A 33 -5.18 -8.34 0.56
CA PHE A 33 -4.38 -9.51 0.90
C PHE A 33 -3.76 -9.39 2.30
N LEU A 34 -3.19 -8.22 2.61
CA LEU A 34 -2.61 -7.95 3.92
C LEU A 34 -3.66 -7.91 5.02
N THR A 35 -4.89 -7.50 4.74
CA THR A 35 -5.98 -7.53 5.72
C THR A 35 -6.16 -8.95 6.23
N GLN A 36 -6.29 -9.93 5.34
CA GLN A 36 -6.42 -11.35 5.72
C GLN A 36 -5.21 -11.86 6.51
N THR A 37 -4.01 -11.45 6.10
CA THR A 37 -2.77 -11.83 6.77
C THR A 37 -2.73 -11.28 8.20
N VAL A 38 -3.07 -10.00 8.38
CA VAL A 38 -3.09 -9.33 9.68
C VAL A 38 -4.21 -9.88 10.56
N GLU A 39 -5.38 -10.22 10.00
CA GLU A 39 -6.45 -10.89 10.74
C GLU A 39 -5.97 -12.20 11.35
N GLU A 40 -5.31 -13.07 10.57
CA GLU A 40 -4.76 -14.33 11.09
C GLU A 40 -3.67 -14.08 12.14
N MET A 41 -2.83 -13.05 11.98
CA MET A 41 -1.87 -12.66 13.01
C MET A 41 -2.58 -12.24 14.31
N LEU A 42 -3.62 -11.40 14.22
CA LEU A 42 -4.36 -10.93 15.38
C LEU A 42 -5.10 -12.06 16.10
N ARG A 43 -5.55 -13.11 15.39
CA ARG A 43 -6.14 -14.31 16.02
C ARG A 43 -5.16 -15.06 16.92
N THR A 44 -3.86 -14.97 16.66
CA THR A 44 -2.84 -15.59 17.51
C THR A 44 -2.48 -14.74 18.73
N VAL A 45 -2.93 -13.48 18.79
CA VAL A 45 -2.70 -12.58 19.91
C VAL A 45 -3.81 -12.76 20.95
N ASP A 46 -3.41 -13.21 22.14
CA ASP A 46 -4.30 -13.24 23.30
C ASP A 46 -4.62 -11.80 23.75
N MET A 47 -5.88 -11.39 23.60
CA MET A 47 -6.34 -10.06 24.03
C MET A 47 -6.94 -10.05 25.45
N GLY A 48 -6.79 -11.14 26.21
CA GLY A 48 -7.18 -11.19 27.62
C GLY A 48 -8.68 -10.91 27.84
N SER A 49 -9.02 -9.98 28.73
CA SER A 49 -10.43 -9.62 29.03
C SER A 49 -11.18 -8.96 27.87
N PHE A 50 -10.52 -8.64 26.76
CA PHE A 50 -11.14 -8.21 25.52
C PHE A 50 -11.57 -9.40 24.64
N GLY A 51 -11.20 -10.63 25.03
CA GLY A 51 -11.39 -11.89 24.30
C GLY A 51 -12.71 -12.60 24.60
N GLY A 52 -13.62 -12.69 23.62
CA GLY A 52 -14.70 -13.68 23.60
C GLY A 52 -16.05 -13.23 23.05
N GLY A 53 -16.17 -12.10 22.34
CA GLY A 53 -17.46 -11.58 21.88
C GLY A 53 -17.51 -11.13 20.42
N GLU A 54 -18.70 -11.11 19.80
CA GLU A 54 -18.91 -10.69 18.40
C GLU A 54 -18.44 -9.26 18.10
N ALA A 55 -18.53 -8.37 19.10
CA ALA A 55 -18.04 -6.99 18.99
C ALA A 55 -16.51 -6.90 18.86
N GLU A 56 -15.78 -7.85 19.45
CA GLU A 56 -14.32 -7.91 19.34
C GLU A 56 -13.90 -8.36 17.94
N GLU A 57 -14.55 -9.37 17.37
CA GLU A 57 -14.27 -9.85 16.01
C GLU A 57 -14.47 -8.74 14.97
N ILE A 58 -15.54 -7.96 15.10
CA ILE A 58 -15.79 -6.80 14.24
C ILE A 58 -14.67 -5.76 14.40
N TRP A 59 -14.29 -5.43 15.63
CA TRP A 59 -13.23 -4.44 15.88
C TRP A 59 -11.86 -4.92 15.40
N ARG A 60 -11.55 -6.21 15.53
CA ARG A 60 -10.34 -6.84 15.00
C ARG A 60 -10.27 -6.71 13.48
N GLY A 61 -11.37 -6.95 12.78
CA GLY A 61 -11.44 -6.77 11.32
C GLY A 61 -11.13 -5.33 10.92
N PHE A 62 -11.74 -4.34 11.59
CA PHE A 62 -11.43 -2.93 11.33
C PHE A 62 -9.96 -2.58 11.62
N LEU A 63 -9.40 -3.12 12.70
CA LEU A 63 -8.00 -2.91 13.05
C LEU A 63 -7.06 -3.54 12.01
N ALA A 64 -7.37 -4.76 11.56
CA ALA A 64 -6.61 -5.45 10.53
C ALA A 64 -6.61 -4.66 9.21
N GLN A 65 -7.77 -4.16 8.80
CA GLN A 65 -7.91 -3.34 7.60
C GLN A 65 -7.08 -2.04 7.70
N ALA A 66 -7.13 -1.36 8.85
CA ALA A 66 -6.35 -0.14 9.07
C ALA A 66 -4.84 -0.41 8.98
N TYR A 67 -4.34 -1.46 9.63
CA TYR A 67 -2.93 -1.85 9.53
C TYR A 67 -2.54 -2.23 8.11
N ALA A 68 -3.34 -3.05 7.44
CA ALA A 68 -3.08 -3.48 6.08
C ALA A 68 -3.01 -2.31 5.10
N SER A 69 -3.92 -1.34 5.24
CA SER A 69 -3.93 -0.12 4.43
C SER A 69 -2.64 0.70 4.62
N GLU A 70 -2.20 0.88 5.86
CA GLU A 70 -0.95 1.62 6.14
C GLU A 70 0.28 0.88 5.62
N ILE A 71 0.32 -0.45 5.75
CA ILE A 71 1.43 -1.26 5.22
C ILE A 71 1.48 -1.18 3.68
N ALA A 72 0.32 -1.28 3.00
CA ALA A 72 0.22 -1.15 1.55
C ALA A 72 0.61 0.27 1.08
N ALA A 73 0.17 1.31 1.79
CA ALA A 73 0.55 2.70 1.51
C ALA A 73 2.06 2.94 1.65
N GLY A 74 2.72 2.25 2.59
CA GLY A 74 4.17 2.31 2.76
C GLY A 74 4.97 1.66 1.61
N GLY A 75 4.35 0.79 0.80
CA GLY A 75 4.97 0.17 -0.40
C GLY A 75 6.15 -0.77 -0.10
N GLY A 76 6.26 -1.26 1.14
CA GLY A 76 7.44 -2.00 1.62
C GLY A 76 7.46 -3.49 1.26
N THR A 77 6.30 -4.10 0.98
CA THR A 77 6.23 -5.57 0.77
C THR A 77 6.59 -5.97 -0.67
N GLY A 78 6.38 -5.07 -1.63
CA GLY A 78 6.61 -5.32 -3.06
C GLY A 78 5.51 -6.10 -3.77
N ILE A 79 4.44 -6.52 -3.07
CA ILE A 79 3.31 -7.23 -3.67
C ILE A 79 2.60 -6.33 -4.70
N ALA A 80 2.29 -5.08 -4.34
CA ALA A 80 1.65 -4.16 -5.28
C ALA A 80 2.46 -4.00 -6.58
N ARG A 81 3.79 -3.87 -6.49
CA ARG A 81 4.66 -3.78 -7.68
C ARG A 81 4.58 -5.03 -8.57
N SER A 82 4.55 -6.22 -7.95
CA SER A 82 4.44 -7.47 -8.70
C SER A 82 3.08 -7.61 -9.39
N VAL A 83 2.02 -7.16 -8.73
CA VAL A 83 0.65 -7.22 -9.25
C VAL A 83 0.46 -6.19 -10.35
N GLU A 84 0.96 -4.97 -10.18
CA GLU A 84 0.98 -3.91 -11.20
C GLU A 84 1.65 -4.43 -12.48
N ALA A 85 2.87 -4.98 -12.39
CA ALA A 85 3.57 -5.55 -13.53
C ALA A 85 2.78 -6.68 -14.22
N SER A 86 2.03 -7.47 -13.45
CA SER A 86 1.18 -8.53 -13.98
C SER A 86 -0.05 -7.98 -14.71
N ILE A 87 -0.66 -6.90 -14.20
CA ILE A 87 -1.77 -6.19 -14.83
C ILE A 87 -1.31 -5.56 -16.15
N GLU A 88 -0.17 -4.85 -16.14
CA GLU A 88 0.40 -4.23 -17.34
C GLU A 88 0.74 -5.27 -18.41
N ALA A 89 1.37 -6.39 -18.02
CA ALA A 89 1.66 -7.49 -18.92
C ALA A 89 0.37 -8.11 -19.51
N TYR A 90 -0.73 -8.13 -18.75
CA TYR A 90 -2.02 -8.57 -19.26
C TYR A 90 -2.64 -7.60 -20.26
N GLN A 91 -2.59 -6.30 -19.97
CA GLN A 91 -3.11 -5.27 -20.87
C GLN A 91 -2.33 -5.19 -22.17
N ALA A 92 -1.01 -5.33 -22.11
CA ALA A 92 -0.14 -5.34 -23.29
C ALA A 92 -0.50 -6.46 -24.27
N ARG A 93 -0.67 -7.70 -23.81
CA ARG A 93 -1.08 -8.82 -24.67
C ARG A 93 -2.48 -8.65 -25.26
N MET A 94 -3.40 -8.03 -24.52
CA MET A 94 -4.77 -7.81 -25.01
C MET A 94 -4.85 -6.69 -26.04
N GLY A 95 -3.94 -5.71 -25.99
CA GLY A 95 -3.88 -4.62 -26.97
C GLY A 95 -3.17 -4.98 -28.29
N GLU A 96 -2.51 -6.14 -28.38
CA GLU A 96 -1.86 -6.62 -29.60
C GLU A 96 -2.82 -7.39 -30.54
N ASP A 97 -3.97 -7.85 -30.01
CA ASP A 97 -4.99 -8.62 -30.74
C ASP A 97 -6.10 -7.74 -31.39
N GLU A 98 -5.97 -6.40 -31.32
CA GLU A 98 -6.92 -5.39 -31.83
C GLU A 98 -6.32 -4.57 -32.98
#